data_AF-A0A3M1LE24-F1
#
_entry.id   AF-A0A3M1LE24-F1
#
_cell.length_a   1.000
_cell.length_b   1.000
_cell.length_c   1.000
_cell.angle_alpha   90.00
_cell.angle_beta   90.00
_cell.angle_gamma   90.00
#
_symmetry.space_group_name_H-M   'P 1'
#
loop_
_entity.id
_entity.type
_entity.pdbx_description
1 polymer ?
#
loop_
_entity_poly.entity_id
_entity_poly.type
_entity_poly.pdbx_seq_one_letter_code
_entity_poly.pdbx_strand_id
1 'polypeptide(L)'
;MKNWKFLLVALFGMGLLFSACNKAEDVLDDDDLAFAIATAENKEVVEPEALPLDARNHIEENYFETYIEFVHRVPDMGFEVILGDEEVLYFHRNGRLLNLVRRHLLGRGPCGRGEIIRPEDLPDVITSYIEDNYVDAEIKRAKQKPSGNYIVLITTADGRLLLIFDADGNFVEEATHFHHCRPLGHRIDPAELPDVITTFIEENYVDAEIKIAFKKINGWYIVGITTADGRKILVFDADGNLLFERP
;
A
#
# COMPACT_ATOMS: atom_id res chain seq x y z
N MET A 1 40.16 85.95 -11.37
CA MET A 1 38.97 85.96 -10.49
C MET A 1 38.13 84.75 -10.87
N LYS A 2 37.58 83.87 -10.04
CA LYS A 2 37.55 83.70 -8.58
C LYS A 2 36.91 82.30 -8.42
N ASN A 3 37.54 81.44 -7.63
CA ASN A 3 37.02 80.12 -7.24
C ASN A 3 35.70 80.30 -6.47
N TRP A 4 34.66 79.47 -6.67
CA TRP A 4 33.63 79.28 -5.64
C TRP A 4 32.74 78.03 -5.78
N LYS A 5 33.05 77.05 -4.93
CA LYS A 5 32.22 76.15 -4.09
C LYS A 5 31.10 75.26 -4.67
N PHE A 6 31.26 73.99 -4.27
CA PHE A 6 30.25 73.00 -3.92
C PHE A 6 28.92 73.55 -3.36
N LEU A 7 27.81 72.92 -3.77
CA LEU A 7 26.61 72.79 -2.95
C LEU A 7 25.98 71.40 -3.16
N LEU A 8 25.79 70.69 -2.05
CA LEU A 8 25.04 69.44 -1.91
C LEU A 8 23.55 69.67 -2.17
N VAL A 9 22.92 68.79 -2.95
CA VAL A 9 21.47 68.53 -2.88
C VAL A 9 21.26 67.02 -2.87
N ALA A 10 20.72 66.55 -1.75
CA ALA A 10 20.15 65.22 -1.59
C ALA A 10 18.71 65.21 -2.13
N LEU A 11 18.37 64.23 -2.97
CA LEU A 11 17.00 63.82 -3.30
C LEU A 11 17.08 62.41 -3.92
N PHE A 12 16.92 61.37 -3.12
CA PHE A 12 15.67 60.64 -2.87
C PHE A 12 15.11 59.94 -4.12
N GLY A 13 15.03 58.60 -4.04
CA GLY A 13 14.11 57.81 -4.85
C GLY A 13 14.77 56.96 -5.93
N MET A 14 15.05 55.71 -5.60
CA MET A 14 14.30 54.55 -6.12
C MET A 14 15.17 53.32 -5.87
N GLY A 15 15.15 52.84 -4.63
CA GLY A 15 15.62 51.49 -4.34
C GLY A 15 14.70 50.54 -5.09
N LEU A 16 15.20 49.90 -6.15
CA LEU A 16 14.62 48.68 -6.67
C LEU A 16 14.75 47.63 -5.57
N LEU A 17 13.77 47.62 -4.68
CA LEU A 17 13.44 46.45 -3.89
C LEU A 17 12.98 45.43 -4.94
N PHE A 18 13.87 44.51 -5.28
CA PHE A 18 13.45 43.21 -5.78
C PHE A 18 12.55 42.65 -4.68
N SER A 19 11.24 42.87 -4.83
CA SER A 19 10.24 42.09 -4.14
C SER A 19 10.43 40.69 -4.68
N ALA A 20 11.29 39.92 -4.00
CA ALA A 20 11.24 38.48 -4.06
C ALA A 20 9.83 38.12 -3.65
N CYS A 21 8.99 37.88 -4.66
CA CYS A 21 7.71 37.25 -4.52
C CYS A 21 8.02 35.81 -4.06
N ASN A 22 8.39 35.64 -2.78
CA ASN A 22 8.14 34.39 -2.10
C ASN A 22 6.62 34.32 -1.99
N LYS A 23 5.98 33.93 -3.10
CA LYS A 23 4.71 33.25 -3.03
C LYS A 23 5.05 32.01 -2.22
N ALA A 24 4.82 32.08 -0.90
CA ALA A 24 4.71 30.90 -0.09
C ALA A 24 3.63 30.09 -0.78
N GLU A 25 4.06 29.10 -1.55
CA GLU A 25 3.20 28.05 -2.04
C GLU A 25 2.54 27.52 -0.76
N ASP A 26 1.21 27.58 -0.69
CA ASP A 26 0.46 27.05 0.45
C ASP A 26 0.71 25.54 0.51
N VAL A 27 1.84 25.15 1.08
CA VAL A 27 2.17 23.77 1.41
C VAL A 27 1.27 23.45 2.59
N LEU A 28 0.11 22.88 2.29
CA LEU A 28 -0.73 22.25 3.28
C LEU A 28 0.15 21.30 4.11
N ASP A 29 -0.01 21.33 5.43
CA ASP A 29 0.57 20.30 6.28
C ASP A 29 0.01 18.93 5.87
N ASP A 30 0.74 17.86 6.17
CA ASP A 30 0.40 16.51 5.74
C ASP A 30 -1.00 16.08 6.20
N ASP A 31 -1.42 16.48 7.39
CA ASP A 31 -2.77 16.20 7.92
C ASP A 31 -3.85 16.93 7.12
N ASP A 32 -3.62 18.21 6.79
CA ASP A 32 -4.55 19.03 6.01
C ASP A 32 -4.63 18.56 4.54
N LEU A 33 -3.51 18.16 3.95
CA LEU A 33 -3.48 17.61 2.59
C LEU A 33 -4.16 16.24 2.53
N ALA A 34 -3.86 15.35 3.48
CA ALA A 34 -4.53 14.06 3.55
C ALA A 34 -6.04 14.22 3.73
N PHE A 35 -6.47 15.14 4.60
CA PHE A 35 -7.89 15.45 4.78
C PHE A 35 -8.52 16.02 3.50
N ALA A 36 -7.85 16.95 2.82
CA ALA A 36 -8.33 17.50 1.55
C ALA A 36 -8.51 16.41 0.49
N ILE A 37 -7.54 15.50 0.35
CA ILE A 37 -7.64 14.34 -0.55
C ILE A 37 -8.83 13.45 -0.14
N ALA A 38 -8.97 13.15 1.15
CA ALA A 38 -10.05 12.30 1.65
C ALA A 38 -11.44 12.84 1.33
N THR A 39 -11.63 14.16 1.45
CA THR A 39 -12.92 14.83 1.23
C THR A 39 -13.14 15.32 -0.20
N ALA A 40 -12.18 15.12 -1.10
CA ALA A 40 -12.27 15.58 -2.48
C ALA A 40 -13.43 14.91 -3.23
N GLU A 41 -14.21 15.71 -3.97
CA GLU A 41 -15.30 15.22 -4.81
C GLU A 41 -14.83 14.78 -6.21
N ASN A 42 -13.66 15.27 -6.65
CA ASN A 42 -13.08 15.03 -7.98
C ASN A 42 -12.08 13.86 -8.01
N LYS A 43 -12.41 12.75 -7.34
CA LYS A 43 -11.59 11.54 -7.32
C LYS A 43 -11.70 10.77 -8.63
N GLU A 44 -10.56 10.44 -9.21
CA GLU A 44 -10.42 9.60 -10.40
C GLU A 44 -9.93 8.21 -9.99
N VAL A 45 -10.66 7.15 -10.33
CA VAL A 45 -10.16 5.77 -10.17
C VAL A 45 -9.03 5.55 -11.17
N VAL A 46 -7.86 5.12 -10.69
CA VAL A 46 -6.69 4.81 -11.50
C VAL A 46 -6.12 3.45 -11.13
N GLU A 47 -5.33 2.87 -12.03
CA GLU A 47 -4.62 1.62 -11.77
C GLU A 47 -3.48 1.80 -10.75
N PRO A 48 -3.12 0.77 -9.96
CA PRO A 48 -2.02 0.85 -9.00
C PRO A 48 -0.68 1.26 -9.61
N GLU A 49 -0.44 0.96 -10.88
CA GLU A 49 0.77 1.34 -11.63
C GLU A 49 0.90 2.86 -11.79
N ALA A 50 -0.20 3.61 -11.64
CA ALA A 50 -0.18 5.07 -11.62
C ALA A 50 0.40 5.63 -10.31
N LEU A 51 0.54 4.81 -9.26
CA LEU A 51 1.19 5.24 -8.02
C LEU A 51 2.70 5.45 -8.25
N PRO A 52 3.29 6.51 -7.66
CA PRO A 52 4.73 6.65 -7.62
C PRO A 52 5.41 5.42 -7.02
N LEU A 53 6.60 5.08 -7.51
CA LEU A 53 7.34 3.89 -7.07
C LEU A 53 7.52 3.82 -5.54
N ASP A 54 7.84 4.94 -4.91
CA ASP A 54 8.01 5.02 -3.45
C ASP A 54 6.74 4.64 -2.68
N ALA A 55 5.56 4.99 -3.20
CA ALA A 55 4.29 4.61 -2.58
C ALA A 55 4.04 3.11 -2.70
N ARG A 56 4.31 2.51 -3.86
CA ARG A 56 4.18 1.05 -4.06
C ARG A 56 5.13 0.28 -3.17
N ASN A 57 6.41 0.67 -3.12
CA ASN A 57 7.40 0.05 -2.24
C ASN A 57 6.98 0.14 -0.77
N HIS A 58 6.49 1.31 -0.33
CA HIS A 58 5.99 1.46 1.03
C HIS A 58 4.84 0.49 1.34
N ILE A 59 3.89 0.34 0.41
CA ILE A 59 2.77 -0.58 0.58
C ILE A 59 3.27 -2.03 0.68
N GLU A 60 4.12 -2.46 -0.25
CA GLU A 60 4.67 -3.80 -0.28
C GLU A 60 5.48 -4.14 0.98
N GLU A 61 6.22 -3.19 1.53
CA GLU A 61 7.03 -3.39 2.73
C GLU A 61 6.19 -3.45 4.00
N ASN A 62 5.20 -2.56 4.14
CA ASN A 62 4.50 -2.34 5.41
C ASN A 62 3.17 -3.10 5.49
N TYR A 63 2.57 -3.42 4.34
CA TYR A 63 1.23 -4.00 4.20
C TYR A 63 1.25 -5.32 3.39
N PHE A 64 2.34 -6.09 3.52
CA PHE A 64 2.57 -7.34 2.78
C PHE A 64 1.53 -8.45 3.01
N GLU A 65 0.70 -8.36 4.03
CA GLU A 65 -0.39 -9.29 4.31
C GLU A 65 -1.66 -8.97 3.52
N THR A 66 -1.81 -7.74 3.03
CA THR A 66 -2.98 -7.25 2.29
C THR A 66 -2.56 -6.78 0.90
N TYR A 67 -3.47 -6.25 0.09
CA TYR A 67 -3.21 -5.75 -1.26
C TYR A 67 -3.92 -4.40 -1.47
N ILE A 68 -3.62 -3.70 -2.56
CA ILE A 68 -4.30 -2.44 -2.90
C ILE A 68 -5.75 -2.75 -3.34
N GLU A 69 -6.80 -2.24 -2.70
CA GLU A 69 -8.20 -2.42 -3.17
C GLU A 69 -8.70 -1.31 -4.12
N PHE A 70 -8.26 -0.07 -3.97
CA PHE A 70 -8.56 1.01 -4.92
C PHE A 70 -7.47 2.06 -4.86
N VAL A 71 -7.20 2.70 -6.00
CA VAL A 71 -6.40 3.93 -6.05
C VAL A 71 -7.29 5.04 -6.61
N HIS A 72 -7.52 6.05 -5.80
CA HIS A 72 -8.16 7.29 -6.20
C HIS A 72 -7.11 8.37 -6.33
N ARG A 73 -6.92 8.91 -7.54
CA ARG A 73 -6.13 10.09 -7.79
C ARG A 73 -6.99 11.33 -7.60
N VAL A 74 -6.49 12.28 -6.82
CA VAL A 74 -7.06 13.63 -6.74
C VAL A 74 -6.13 14.56 -7.51
N PRO A 75 -6.57 15.11 -8.66
CA PRO A 75 -5.76 16.02 -9.46
C PRO A 75 -5.13 17.11 -8.60
N ASP A 76 -3.84 17.34 -8.84
CA ASP A 76 -3.02 18.33 -8.15
C ASP A 76 -2.83 18.18 -6.63
N MET A 77 -3.33 17.12 -6.00
CA MET A 77 -3.15 16.88 -4.56
C MET A 77 -2.36 15.61 -4.25
N GLY A 78 -2.79 14.46 -4.76
CA GLY A 78 -2.18 13.18 -4.42
C GLY A 78 -3.09 11.98 -4.67
N PHE A 79 -2.95 10.97 -3.83
CA PHE A 79 -3.64 9.69 -3.95
C PHE A 79 -4.27 9.29 -2.61
N GLU A 80 -5.48 8.74 -2.68
CA GLU A 80 -6.10 7.93 -1.65
C GLU A 80 -6.04 6.47 -2.10
N VAL A 81 -5.41 5.63 -1.29
CA VAL A 81 -5.23 4.21 -1.57
C VAL A 81 -6.00 3.44 -0.51
N ILE A 82 -7.03 2.72 -0.93
CA ILE A 82 -7.79 1.82 -0.07
C ILE A 82 -7.16 0.45 -0.24
N LEU A 83 -6.82 -0.25 0.85
CA LEU A 83 -6.29 -1.60 0.86
C LEU A 83 -7.42 -2.63 1.08
N GLY A 84 -7.16 -3.89 0.74
CA GLY A 84 -8.14 -4.99 0.87
C GLY A 84 -8.50 -5.36 2.31
N ASP A 85 -7.85 -4.74 3.30
CA ASP A 85 -8.21 -4.77 4.72
C ASP A 85 -8.91 -3.48 5.18
N GLU A 86 -9.48 -2.73 4.23
CA GLU A 86 -10.16 -1.44 4.39
C GLU A 86 -9.27 -0.34 4.99
N GLU A 87 -7.96 -0.58 5.10
CA GLU A 87 -7.04 0.45 5.51
C GLU A 87 -6.88 1.49 4.40
N VAL A 88 -6.99 2.77 4.77
CA VAL A 88 -6.84 3.88 3.83
C VAL A 88 -5.51 4.60 4.07
N LEU A 89 -4.72 4.70 3.00
CA LEU A 89 -3.45 5.42 2.96
C LEU A 89 -3.59 6.64 2.07
N TYR A 90 -2.93 7.72 2.44
CA TYR A 90 -2.88 8.95 1.66
C TYR A 90 -1.44 9.20 1.24
N PHE A 91 -1.23 9.49 -0.04
CA PHE A 91 0.09 9.78 -0.56
C PHE A 91 0.09 11.12 -1.27
N HIS A 92 1.16 11.89 -1.08
CA HIS A 92 1.45 13.06 -1.89
C HIS A 92 1.72 12.62 -3.34
N ARG A 93 1.58 13.54 -4.32
CA ARG A 93 1.87 13.28 -5.74
C ARG A 93 3.26 12.71 -6.03
N ASN A 94 4.23 12.94 -5.14
CA ASN A 94 5.59 12.43 -5.28
C ASN A 94 5.81 11.04 -4.65
N GLY A 95 4.78 10.42 -4.08
CA GLY A 95 4.86 9.08 -3.48
C GLY A 95 5.12 9.06 -1.98
N ARG A 96 5.31 10.23 -1.36
CA ARG A 96 5.50 10.33 0.09
C ARG A 96 4.18 10.04 0.81
N LEU A 97 4.20 9.15 1.80
CA LEU A 97 3.06 8.89 2.67
C LEU A 97 2.70 10.16 3.46
N LEU A 98 1.41 10.49 3.50
CA LEU A 98 0.85 11.58 4.27
C LEU A 98 0.30 11.05 5.60
N ASN A 99 0.70 11.69 6.70
CA ASN A 99 0.21 11.35 8.01
C ASN A 99 -1.10 12.06 8.30
N LEU A 100 -2.20 11.30 8.32
CA LEU A 100 -3.46 11.80 8.87
C LEU A 100 -3.47 11.55 10.38
N VAL A 101 -3.29 12.60 11.18
CA VAL A 101 -3.39 12.56 12.64
C VAL A 101 -4.85 12.39 13.04
N ARG A 102 -5.78 12.93 12.25
CA ARG A 102 -7.24 12.79 12.44
C ARG A 102 -7.84 11.49 11.88
N ARG A 103 -7.07 10.41 11.85
CA ARG A 103 -7.49 9.06 11.42
C ARG A 103 -8.76 8.54 12.10
N HIS A 104 -9.07 9.03 13.30
CA HIS A 104 -10.29 8.67 14.03
C HIS A 104 -11.58 9.17 13.36
N LEU A 105 -11.49 10.18 12.48
CA LEU A 105 -12.65 10.72 11.74
C LEU A 105 -12.95 9.95 10.45
N LEU A 106 -12.00 9.16 9.93
CA LEU A 106 -12.11 8.48 8.63
C LEU A 106 -12.12 6.94 8.74
N GLY A 107 -12.23 6.41 9.96
CA GLY A 107 -12.22 4.97 10.20
C GLY A 107 -10.81 4.37 10.16
N ARG A 108 -10.61 3.28 10.91
CA ARG A 108 -9.45 2.40 10.74
C ARG A 108 -9.94 1.13 10.08
N GLY A 109 -9.14 0.58 9.17
CA GLY A 109 -9.36 -0.78 8.68
C GLY A 109 -9.47 -1.76 9.86
N PRO A 110 -10.38 -2.74 9.82
CA PRO A 110 -10.67 -3.68 10.91
C PRO A 110 -9.46 -4.52 11.32
N CYS A 111 -8.44 -4.63 10.45
CA CYS A 111 -7.24 -5.42 10.71
C CYS A 111 -6.23 -4.74 11.64
N GLY A 112 -6.26 -3.41 11.80
CA GLY A 112 -5.29 -2.64 12.60
C GLY A 112 -3.84 -2.70 12.09
N ARG A 113 -3.10 -1.59 12.18
CA ARG A 113 -1.67 -1.59 11.81
C ARG A 113 -0.85 -2.42 12.80
N GLY A 114 0.00 -3.32 12.30
CA GLY A 114 1.03 -3.98 13.11
C GLY A 114 2.36 -3.22 13.07
N GLU A 115 3.22 -3.46 14.05
CA GLU A 115 4.59 -2.96 14.10
C GLU A 115 5.52 -3.96 13.40
N ILE A 116 6.36 -3.49 12.47
CA ILE A 116 7.35 -4.34 11.79
C ILE A 116 8.37 -4.83 12.82
N ILE A 117 8.63 -6.13 12.79
CA ILE A 117 9.68 -6.77 13.60
C ILE A 117 10.73 -7.31 12.63
N ARG A 118 12.01 -7.11 12.95
CA ARG A 118 13.09 -7.73 12.19
C ARG A 118 13.20 -9.22 12.55
N PRO A 119 13.64 -10.11 11.65
CA PRO A 119 13.77 -11.53 11.96
C PRO A 119 14.58 -11.81 13.23
N GLU A 120 15.63 -11.03 13.50
CA GLU A 120 16.47 -11.13 14.70
C GLU A 120 15.79 -10.69 16.01
N ASP A 121 14.69 -9.94 15.92
CA ASP A 121 13.91 -9.45 17.07
C ASP A 121 12.67 -10.33 17.35
N LEU A 122 12.45 -11.40 16.56
CA LEU A 122 11.38 -12.36 16.82
C LEU A 122 11.66 -13.19 18.07
N PRO A 123 10.63 -13.58 18.84
CA PRO A 123 10.79 -14.52 19.95
C PRO A 123 11.42 -15.84 19.50
N ASP A 124 12.39 -16.35 20.28
CA ASP A 124 13.11 -17.60 19.99
C ASP A 124 12.17 -18.80 19.76
N VAL A 125 11.02 -18.82 20.44
CA VAL A 125 9.99 -19.87 20.27
C VAL A 125 9.41 -19.88 18.85
N ILE A 126 9.27 -18.72 18.22
CA ILE A 126 8.75 -18.59 16.86
C ILE A 126 9.82 -19.00 15.85
N THR A 127 11.05 -18.52 16.01
CA THR A 127 12.16 -18.86 15.10
C THR A 127 12.46 -20.36 15.15
N SER A 128 12.50 -20.95 16.36
CA SER A 128 12.66 -22.40 16.54
C SER A 128 11.51 -23.20 15.91
N TYR A 129 10.26 -22.75 16.08
CA TYR A 129 9.12 -23.41 15.43
C TYR A 129 9.26 -23.41 13.91
N ILE A 130 9.70 -22.29 13.32
CA ILE A 130 9.91 -22.18 11.87
C ILE A 130 11.02 -23.12 11.41
N GLU A 131 12.17 -23.14 12.10
CA GLU A 131 13.29 -24.03 11.78
C GLU A 131 12.91 -25.52 11.86
N ASP A 132 12.11 -25.90 12.86
CA ASP A 132 11.71 -27.29 13.09
C ASP A 132 10.63 -27.78 12.11
N ASN A 133 9.72 -26.90 11.67
CA ASN A 133 8.54 -27.29 10.88
C ASN A 133 8.66 -26.92 9.39
N TYR A 134 9.46 -25.91 9.06
CA TYR A 134 9.64 -25.40 7.70
C TYR A 134 11.13 -25.39 7.36
N VAL A 135 11.68 -26.58 7.15
CA VAL A 135 13.10 -26.78 6.82
C VAL A 135 13.46 -25.96 5.57
N ASP A 136 14.63 -25.29 5.63
CA ASP A 136 15.14 -24.40 4.59
C ASP A 136 14.28 -23.15 4.31
N ALA A 137 13.27 -22.87 5.13
CA ALA A 137 12.47 -21.66 4.98
C ALA A 137 13.25 -20.40 5.37
N GLU A 138 13.07 -19.34 4.61
CA GLU A 138 13.65 -18.03 4.90
C GLU A 138 12.58 -17.08 5.44
N ILE A 139 12.82 -16.49 6.62
CA ILE A 139 11.96 -15.43 7.16
C ILE A 139 12.21 -14.15 6.36
N LYS A 140 11.18 -13.72 5.62
CA LYS A 140 11.26 -12.49 4.80
C LYS A 140 10.85 -11.26 5.59
N ARG A 141 9.75 -11.34 6.32
CA ARG A 141 9.16 -10.21 7.05
C ARG A 141 8.42 -10.71 8.29
N ALA A 142 8.34 -9.87 9.31
CA ALA A 142 7.51 -10.13 10.46
C ALA A 142 6.86 -8.84 10.98
N LYS A 143 5.72 -8.98 11.65
CA LYS A 143 5.09 -7.88 12.38
C LYS A 143 4.36 -8.36 13.64
N GLN A 144 4.24 -7.50 14.64
CA GLN A 144 3.38 -7.69 15.79
C GLN A 144 2.10 -6.88 15.65
N LYS A 145 0.95 -7.48 15.86
CA LYS A 145 -0.33 -6.79 15.89
C LYS A 145 -0.54 -6.13 17.25
N PRO A 146 -1.41 -5.10 17.36
CA PRO A 146 -1.74 -4.49 18.65
C PRO A 146 -2.34 -5.47 19.67
N SER A 147 -2.87 -6.61 19.22
CA SER A 147 -3.33 -7.70 20.08
C SER A 147 -2.20 -8.53 20.69
N GLY A 148 -0.96 -8.33 20.26
CA GLY A 148 0.23 -9.11 20.65
C GLY A 148 0.59 -10.21 19.65
N ASN A 149 -0.33 -10.64 18.79
CA ASN A 149 -0.11 -11.71 17.81
C ASN A 149 0.98 -11.36 16.81
N TYR A 150 1.73 -12.35 16.36
CA TYR A 150 2.76 -12.19 15.34
C TYR A 150 2.26 -12.71 13.99
N ILE A 151 2.62 -12.00 12.92
CA ILE A 151 2.44 -12.46 11.54
C ILE A 151 3.81 -12.51 10.90
N VAL A 152 4.23 -13.68 10.45
CA VAL A 152 5.55 -13.93 9.87
C VAL A 152 5.37 -14.41 8.43
N LEU A 153 5.99 -13.72 7.49
CA LEU A 153 6.09 -14.14 6.10
C LEU A 153 7.37 -14.94 5.91
N ILE A 154 7.22 -16.18 5.48
CA ILE A 154 8.33 -17.04 5.10
C ILE A 154 8.29 -17.37 3.61
N THR A 155 9.44 -17.78 3.08
CA THR A 155 9.55 -18.40 1.74
C THR A 155 10.05 -19.82 1.90
N THR A 156 9.31 -20.78 1.36
CA THR A 156 9.63 -22.20 1.30
C THR A 156 9.89 -22.61 -0.16
N ALA A 157 10.23 -23.88 -0.40
CA ALA A 157 10.34 -24.42 -1.76
C ALA A 157 9.02 -24.32 -2.55
N ASP A 158 7.87 -24.36 -1.87
CA ASP A 158 6.53 -24.33 -2.46
C ASP A 158 5.94 -22.90 -2.59
N GLY A 159 6.72 -21.89 -2.18
CA GLY A 159 6.38 -20.48 -2.32
C GLY A 159 6.30 -19.73 -0.99
N ARG A 160 5.51 -18.66 -0.94
CA ARG A 160 5.38 -17.78 0.23
C ARG A 160 4.21 -18.18 1.12
N LEU A 161 4.44 -18.24 2.42
CA LEU A 161 3.44 -18.55 3.44
C LEU A 161 3.42 -17.47 4.53
N LEU A 162 2.24 -17.22 5.08
CA LEU A 162 2.05 -16.41 6.27
C LEU A 162 1.80 -17.35 7.45
N LEU A 163 2.59 -17.21 8.51
CA LEU A 163 2.42 -17.93 9.75
C LEU A 163 1.91 -16.94 10.80
N ILE A 164 0.84 -17.32 11.49
CA ILE A 164 0.21 -16.52 12.53
C ILE A 164 0.50 -17.20 13.87
N PHE A 165 1.05 -16.43 14.80
CA PHE A 165 1.32 -16.86 16.17
C PHE A 165 0.55 -15.97 17.15
N ASP A 166 0.16 -16.52 18.30
CA ASP A 166 -0.43 -15.75 19.38
C ASP A 166 0.62 -14.88 20.11
N ALA A 167 0.18 -14.11 21.10
CA ALA A 167 1.06 -13.20 21.85
C ALA A 167 2.17 -13.93 22.65
N ASP A 168 1.97 -15.20 22.98
CA ASP A 168 2.94 -16.04 23.69
C ASP A 168 3.89 -16.76 22.72
N GLY A 169 3.69 -16.59 21.41
CA GLY A 169 4.50 -17.21 20.35
C GLY A 169 4.07 -18.62 19.98
N ASN A 170 2.89 -19.08 20.43
CA ASN A 170 2.35 -20.37 19.99
C ASN A 170 1.79 -20.25 18.57
N PHE A 171 2.02 -21.26 17.74
CA PHE A 171 1.46 -21.31 16.39
C PHE A 171 -0.07 -21.41 16.43
N VAL A 172 -0.73 -20.56 15.65
CA VAL A 172 -2.19 -20.51 15.55
C VAL A 172 -2.66 -21.03 14.20
N GLU A 173 -2.11 -20.48 13.12
CA GLU A 173 -2.58 -20.74 11.77
C GLU A 173 -1.48 -20.53 10.72
N GLU A 174 -1.51 -21.36 9.69
CA GLU A 174 -0.81 -21.11 8.43
C GLU A 174 -1.83 -20.61 7.42
N ALA A 175 -1.50 -19.51 6.75
CA ALA A 175 -2.29 -18.93 5.70
C ALA A 175 -1.45 -18.71 4.45
N THR A 176 -2.12 -18.72 3.30
CA THR A 176 -1.51 -18.27 2.04
C THR A 176 -1.09 -16.81 2.16
N HIS A 177 -0.11 -16.37 1.38
CA HIS A 177 0.36 -14.99 1.31
C HIS A 177 -0.68 -13.94 0.82
N PHE A 178 -1.95 -14.34 0.73
CA PHE A 178 -3.13 -13.53 0.42
C PHE A 178 -4.13 -13.49 1.59
N HIS A 179 -3.64 -13.51 2.83
CA HIS A 179 -4.48 -13.57 4.02
C HIS A 179 -5.21 -12.24 4.28
N HIS A 180 -6.54 -12.27 4.36
CA HIS A 180 -7.34 -11.13 4.80
C HIS A 180 -8.03 -11.42 6.13
N CYS A 181 -8.08 -10.43 7.03
CA CYS A 181 -8.86 -10.57 8.27
C CYS A 181 -10.38 -10.52 8.03
N ARG A 182 -10.81 -10.36 6.78
CA ARG A 182 -12.20 -10.50 6.34
C ARG A 182 -12.28 -11.29 5.04
N PRO A 183 -13.36 -12.05 4.80
CA PRO A 183 -13.54 -12.76 3.55
C PRO A 183 -13.63 -11.78 2.37
N LEU A 184 -12.79 -11.95 1.34
CA LEU A 184 -12.81 -11.17 0.09
C LEU A 184 -14.05 -11.44 -0.79
N GLY A 185 -14.78 -12.50 -0.45
CA GLY A 185 -15.94 -13.03 -1.13
C GLY A 185 -16.20 -14.44 -0.62
N HIS A 186 -17.04 -15.20 -1.32
CA HIS A 186 -17.12 -16.63 -1.10
C HIS A 186 -15.88 -17.29 -1.72
N ARG A 187 -15.03 -17.93 -0.90
CA ARG A 187 -13.88 -18.68 -1.43
C ARG A 187 -14.40 -19.83 -2.29
N ILE A 188 -13.85 -19.97 -3.48
CA ILE A 188 -14.17 -21.05 -4.41
C ILE A 188 -12.90 -21.84 -4.71
N ASP A 189 -13.06 -23.08 -5.15
CA ASP A 189 -11.93 -23.85 -5.66
C ASP A 189 -11.45 -23.20 -6.98
N PRO A 190 -10.14 -23.02 -7.21
CA PRO A 190 -9.64 -22.55 -8.51
C PRO A 190 -10.17 -23.32 -9.72
N ALA A 191 -10.51 -24.60 -9.57
CA ALA A 191 -11.15 -25.41 -10.62
C ALA A 191 -12.59 -24.99 -10.95
N GLU A 192 -13.23 -24.16 -10.12
CA GLU A 192 -14.56 -23.59 -10.35
C GLU A 192 -14.51 -22.22 -11.06
N LEU A 193 -13.30 -21.72 -11.38
CA LEU A 193 -13.16 -20.49 -12.17
C LEU A 193 -13.65 -20.70 -13.61
N PRO A 194 -14.31 -19.70 -14.22
CA PRO A 194 -14.61 -19.71 -15.64
C PRO A 194 -13.37 -19.94 -16.52
N ASP A 195 -13.50 -20.77 -17.56
CA ASP A 195 -12.41 -21.09 -18.50
C ASP A 195 -11.77 -19.84 -19.13
N VAL A 196 -12.56 -18.77 -19.33
CA VAL A 196 -12.07 -17.48 -19.85
C VAL A 196 -11.01 -16.87 -18.93
N ILE A 197 -11.19 -17.00 -17.61
CA ILE A 197 -10.25 -16.47 -16.61
C ILE A 197 -8.99 -17.32 -16.54
N THR A 198 -9.12 -18.65 -16.50
CA THR A 198 -7.94 -19.54 -16.45
C THR A 198 -7.11 -19.43 -17.72
N THR A 199 -7.75 -19.38 -18.89
CA THR A 199 -7.08 -19.14 -20.19
C THR A 199 -6.34 -17.80 -20.19
N PHE A 200 -6.98 -16.72 -19.73
CA PHE A 200 -6.32 -15.42 -19.63
C PHE A 200 -5.06 -15.48 -18.76
N ILE A 201 -5.12 -16.17 -17.62
CA ILE A 201 -3.97 -16.30 -16.70
C ILE A 201 -2.83 -17.05 -17.37
N GLU A 202 -3.11 -18.19 -18.02
CA GLU A 202 -2.11 -18.99 -18.71
C GLU A 202 -1.43 -18.24 -19.87
N GLU A 203 -2.19 -17.42 -20.61
CA GLU A 203 -1.66 -16.65 -21.74
C GLU A 203 -0.84 -15.42 -21.32
N ASN A 204 -1.20 -14.76 -20.21
CA ASN A 204 -0.61 -13.48 -19.80
C ASN A 204 0.44 -13.61 -18.69
N TYR A 205 0.35 -14.65 -17.86
CA TYR A 205 1.29 -14.91 -16.77
C TYR A 205 1.83 -16.33 -16.88
N VAL A 206 2.82 -16.48 -17.75
CA VAL A 206 3.51 -17.77 -17.95
C VAL A 206 4.06 -18.27 -16.62
N ASP A 207 3.86 -19.58 -16.36
CA ASP A 207 4.23 -20.26 -15.12
C ASP A 207 3.56 -19.71 -13.84
N ALA A 208 2.48 -18.94 -13.97
CA ALA A 208 1.74 -18.48 -12.81
C ALA A 208 0.96 -19.61 -12.14
N GLU A 209 0.93 -19.59 -10.81
CA GLU A 209 0.16 -20.53 -10.02
C GLU A 209 -1.00 -19.83 -9.33
N ILE A 210 -2.23 -20.31 -9.54
CA ILE A 210 -3.43 -19.81 -8.85
C ILE A 210 -3.44 -20.36 -7.42
N LYS A 211 -3.26 -19.48 -6.43
CA LYS A 211 -3.22 -19.85 -5.01
C LYS A 211 -4.60 -19.73 -4.34
N ILE A 212 -5.40 -18.75 -4.74
CA ILE A 212 -6.72 -18.48 -4.17
C ILE A 212 -7.69 -17.96 -5.23
N ALA A 213 -8.97 -18.27 -5.06
CA ALA A 213 -10.06 -17.73 -5.86
C ALA A 213 -11.26 -17.39 -4.98
N PHE A 214 -11.88 -16.24 -5.22
CA PHE A 214 -13.08 -15.78 -4.52
C PHE A 214 -14.11 -15.28 -5.52
N LYS A 215 -15.39 -15.57 -5.25
CA LYS A 215 -16.53 -15.02 -5.97
C LYS A 215 -17.27 -14.01 -5.09
N LYS A 216 -17.42 -12.78 -5.57
CA LYS A 216 -18.22 -11.73 -4.92
C LYS A 216 -19.71 -11.91 -5.24
N ILE A 217 -20.57 -11.35 -4.39
CA ILE A 217 -22.03 -11.42 -4.55
C ILE A 217 -22.53 -10.76 -5.85
N ASN A 218 -21.79 -9.77 -6.37
CA ASN A 218 -22.06 -9.10 -7.63
C ASN A 218 -21.58 -9.90 -8.86
N GLY A 219 -21.06 -11.12 -8.66
CA GLY A 219 -20.58 -11.99 -9.73
C GLY A 219 -19.11 -11.82 -10.10
N TRP A 220 -18.40 -10.83 -9.55
CA TRP A 220 -16.97 -10.64 -9.82
C TRP A 220 -16.11 -11.73 -9.22
N TYR A 221 -14.94 -11.95 -9.83
CA TYR A 221 -13.95 -12.91 -9.37
C TYR A 221 -12.69 -12.19 -8.90
N ILE A 222 -12.17 -12.58 -7.74
CA ILE A 222 -10.83 -12.18 -7.27
C ILE A 222 -9.96 -13.44 -7.31
N VAL A 223 -8.83 -13.37 -8.01
CA VAL A 223 -7.89 -14.47 -8.18
C VAL A 223 -6.52 -14.02 -7.73
N GLY A 224 -5.95 -14.70 -6.72
CA GLY A 224 -4.58 -14.46 -6.28
C GLY A 224 -3.65 -15.48 -6.94
N ILE A 225 -2.67 -14.99 -7.69
CA ILE A 225 -1.67 -15.80 -8.40
C ILE A 225 -0.26 -15.49 -7.89
N THR A 226 0.64 -16.47 -7.95
CA THR A 226 2.08 -16.23 -7.77
C THR A 226 2.77 -16.36 -9.11
N THR A 227 3.59 -15.37 -9.47
CA THR A 227 4.45 -15.35 -10.66
C THR A 227 5.91 -15.25 -10.25
N ALA A 228 6.83 -15.30 -11.22
CA ALA A 228 8.26 -15.06 -10.97
C ALA A 228 8.55 -13.67 -10.37
N ASP A 229 7.73 -12.66 -10.69
CA ASP A 229 7.88 -11.29 -10.20
C ASP A 229 7.27 -11.07 -8.81
N GLY A 230 6.55 -12.07 -8.28
CA GLY A 230 5.91 -12.01 -6.98
C GLY A 230 4.43 -12.39 -7.05
N ARG A 231 3.67 -12.04 -6.01
CA ARG A 231 2.24 -12.27 -6.01
C ARG A 231 1.55 -11.24 -6.90
N LYS A 232 0.41 -11.62 -7.48
CA LYS A 232 -0.54 -10.70 -8.11
C LYS A 232 -1.96 -11.06 -7.68
N ILE A 233 -2.82 -10.06 -7.59
CA ILE A 233 -4.26 -10.21 -7.45
C ILE A 233 -4.93 -9.65 -8.69
N LEU A 234 -5.68 -10.52 -9.35
CA LEU A 234 -6.42 -10.22 -10.55
C LEU A 234 -7.90 -10.14 -10.18
N VAL A 235 -8.58 -9.12 -10.68
CA VAL A 235 -10.02 -8.99 -10.49
C VAL A 235 -10.69 -8.98 -11.84
N PHE A 236 -11.67 -9.86 -12.00
CA PHE A 236 -12.45 -10.03 -13.22
C PHE A 236 -13.91 -9.68 -12.96
N ASP A 237 -14.58 -9.17 -13.97
CA ASP A 237 -16.03 -9.02 -13.94
C ASP A 237 -16.74 -10.38 -14.04
N ALA A 238 -18.07 -10.36 -14.07
CA ALA A 238 -18.87 -11.58 -14.13
C ALA A 238 -18.73 -12.36 -15.46
N ASP A 239 -18.27 -11.69 -16.53
CA ASP A 239 -18.07 -12.27 -17.86
C ASP A 239 -16.63 -12.78 -18.05
N GLY A 240 -15.74 -12.54 -17.07
CA GLY A 240 -14.35 -12.96 -17.11
C GLY A 240 -13.40 -11.95 -17.76
N ASN A 241 -13.84 -10.71 -17.99
CA ASN A 241 -12.92 -9.66 -18.45
C ASN A 241 -12.10 -9.15 -17.27
N LEU A 242 -10.78 -9.01 -17.47
CA LEU A 242 -9.91 -8.41 -16.46
C LEU A 242 -10.33 -6.95 -16.24
N LEU A 243 -10.70 -6.63 -15.00
CA LEU A 243 -10.98 -5.26 -14.58
C LEU A 243 -9.70 -4.56 -14.16
N PHE A 244 -8.88 -5.22 -13.35
CA PHE A 244 -7.58 -4.70 -12.91
C PHE A 244 -6.71 -5.82 -12.34
N GLU A 245 -5.39 -5.62 -12.39
CA GLU A 245 -4.37 -6.45 -11.74
C GLU A 245 -3.64 -5.63 -10.67
N ARG A 246 -3.13 -6.29 -9.63
CA ARG A 246 -2.44 -5.63 -8.50
C ARG A 246 -1.31 -6.48 -7.94
N PRO A 247 -0.19 -5.90 -7.49
CA PRO A 247 0.84 -6.61 -6.72
C PRO A 247 0.39 -6.98 -5.28
#